data_AF-A0AB37VZJ6-F1
#
_entry.id   AF-A0AB37VZJ6-F1
#
_cell.length_a   1.000
_cell.length_b   1.000
_cell.length_c   1.000
_cell.angle_alpha   90.00
_cell.angle_beta   90.00
_cell.angle_gamma   90.00
#
_symmetry.space_group_name_H-M   'P 1'
#
loop_
_entity.id
_entity.type
_entity.pdbx_description
1 polymer ?
#
loop_
_entity_poly.entity_id
_entity_poly.type
_entity_poly.pdbx_seq_one_letter_code
_entity_poly.pdbx_strand_id
1 'polypeptide(L)'
;MNFDNTRAYSGGLATKPSRFGIGSIRTFSYVYPSGPKKGEEYSFSEELTKCDAPNYSMTFRVRRPDYPDMVAFGTTALTSLGPNKTRFDWTAEGSPLSEDLHAVLKADLQERFDGLIVAMANQLVWKRCSTLFEPFNTFEGSLS
;
A
#
# COMPACT_ATOMS: atom_id res chain seq x y z
N MET A 1 16.54 3.73 12.35
CA MET A 1 16.73 3.35 10.93
C MET A 1 15.80 4.24 10.13
N ASN A 2 16.31 5.23 9.39
CA ASN A 2 15.48 6.12 8.57
C ASN A 2 15.16 5.40 7.27
N PHE A 3 13.91 4.99 7.09
CA PHE A 3 13.42 4.49 5.81
C PHE A 3 13.10 5.70 4.94
N ASP A 4 14.01 6.04 4.02
CA ASP A 4 13.72 6.97 2.94
C ASP A 4 12.82 6.25 1.92
N ASN A 5 11.51 6.32 2.17
CA ASN A 5 10.48 5.69 1.34
C ASN A 5 10.22 6.41 0.01
N THR A 6 10.97 7.48 -0.30
CA THR A 6 10.84 8.22 -1.57
C THR A 6 11.14 7.37 -2.80
N ARG A 7 11.77 6.19 -2.65
CA ARG A 7 12.07 5.26 -3.74
C ARG A 7 11.27 3.95 -3.72
N ALA A 8 10.37 3.75 -2.76
CA ALA A 8 9.67 2.47 -2.59
C ALA A 8 8.46 2.30 -3.53
N TYR A 9 7.90 3.40 -4.05
CA TYR A 9 6.84 3.37 -5.05
C TYR A 9 7.38 3.89 -6.38
N SER A 10 7.25 3.11 -7.46
CA SER A 10 7.53 3.59 -8.82
C SER A 10 6.63 4.79 -9.12
N GLY A 11 7.18 6.01 -9.08
CA GLY A 11 6.46 7.28 -9.25
C GLY A 11 6.12 8.04 -7.97
N GLY A 12 6.56 7.57 -6.79
CA GLY A 12 6.35 8.28 -5.52
C GLY A 12 7.24 9.53 -5.40
N LEU A 13 6.63 10.71 -5.29
CA LEU A 13 7.36 11.98 -5.29
C LEU A 13 7.76 12.50 -3.90
N ALA A 14 7.04 12.13 -2.82
CA ALA A 14 7.39 12.50 -1.46
C ALA A 14 6.60 11.71 -0.42
N THR A 15 7.20 11.48 0.76
CA THR A 15 6.46 11.13 1.98
C THR A 15 6.83 12.12 3.08
N LYS A 16 5.84 12.75 3.72
CA LYS A 16 6.04 13.59 4.92
C LYS A 16 5.15 13.07 6.05
N PRO A 17 5.70 12.38 7.06
CA PRO A 17 4.92 12.00 8.23
C PRO A 17 4.71 13.22 9.14
N SER A 18 3.49 13.39 9.68
CA SER A 18 3.19 14.42 10.70
C SER A 18 3.79 14.09 12.07
N ARG A 19 3.97 12.79 12.36
CA ARG A 19 4.56 12.21 13.58
C ARG A 19 4.86 10.72 13.36
N PHE A 20 5.45 10.03 14.32
CA PHE A 20 5.57 8.56 14.33
C PHE A 20 4.52 7.93 15.26
N GLY A 21 4.05 6.73 14.92
CA GLY A 21 3.09 5.95 15.74
C GLY A 21 1.63 6.16 15.35
N ILE A 22 0.71 5.56 16.11
CA ILE A 22 -0.73 5.56 15.79
C ILE A 22 -1.26 7.01 15.62
N GLY A 23 -2.09 7.19 14.60
CA GLY A 23 -2.61 8.47 14.11
C GLY A 23 -1.56 9.33 13.39
N SER A 24 -0.36 8.81 13.10
CA SER A 24 0.53 9.45 12.15
C SER A 24 -0.10 9.47 10.77
N ILE A 25 -0.04 10.62 10.11
CA ILE A 25 -0.52 10.77 8.74
C ILE A 25 0.69 10.91 7.83
N ARG A 26 0.71 10.14 6.75
CA ARG A 26 1.65 10.29 5.63
C ARG A 26 0.88 10.65 4.38
N THR A 27 1.41 11.58 3.60
CA THR A 27 0.87 11.96 2.29
C THR A 27 1.79 11.43 1.21
N PHE A 28 1.19 10.89 0.16
CA PHE A 28 1.85 10.43 -1.05
C PHE A 28 1.41 11.29 -2.21
N SER A 29 2.35 11.59 -3.10
CA SER A 29 2.08 12.19 -4.41
C SER A 29 2.56 11.24 -5.50
N TYR A 30 1.74 11.06 -6.53
CA TYR A 30 1.87 10.02 -7.52
C TYR A 30 1.33 10.47 -8.87
N VAL A 31 1.81 9.85 -9.95
CA VAL A 31 1.25 10.00 -11.30
C VAL A 31 0.53 8.71 -11.66
N TYR A 32 -0.77 8.76 -12.01
CA TYR A 32 -1.50 7.54 -12.38
C TYR A 32 -0.77 6.78 -13.52
N PRO A 33 -0.51 5.47 -13.37
CA PRO A 33 0.32 4.72 -14.31
C PRO A 33 -0.52 4.19 -15.49
N SER A 34 -1.81 3.99 -15.24
CA SER A 34 -2.78 3.34 -16.09
C SER A 34 -4.19 3.89 -15.82
N GLY A 35 -5.16 3.49 -16.65
CA GLY A 35 -6.55 3.92 -16.55
C GLY A 35 -6.85 5.31 -17.14
N PRO A 36 -8.09 5.81 -16.99
CA PRO A 36 -8.56 7.05 -17.62
C PRO A 36 -7.79 8.32 -17.23
N LYS A 37 -7.15 8.32 -16.06
CA LYS A 37 -6.37 9.45 -15.52
C LYS A 37 -4.86 9.31 -15.73
N LYS A 38 -4.41 8.35 -16.56
CA LYS A 38 -2.99 8.07 -16.78
C LYS A 38 -2.20 9.35 -17.09
N GLY A 39 -1.11 9.57 -16.36
CA GLY A 39 -0.25 10.75 -16.52
C GLY A 39 -0.64 11.95 -15.66
N GLU A 40 -1.81 11.95 -15.02
CA GLU A 40 -2.21 13.00 -14.08
C GLU A 40 -1.57 12.78 -12.70
N GLU A 41 -1.18 13.89 -12.07
CA GLU A 41 -0.73 13.88 -10.68
C GLU A 41 -1.91 13.79 -9.71
N TYR A 42 -1.69 13.02 -8.65
CA TYR A 42 -2.66 12.78 -7.61
C TYR A 42 -1.95 12.64 -6.27
N SER A 43 -2.60 13.15 -5.21
CA SER A 43 -2.10 12.99 -3.85
C SER A 43 -3.17 12.39 -2.95
N PHE A 44 -2.77 11.41 -2.13
CA PHE A 44 -3.61 10.80 -1.11
C PHE A 44 -2.88 10.76 0.22
N SER A 45 -3.62 10.54 1.30
CA SER A 45 -3.04 10.40 2.63
C SER A 45 -3.47 9.10 3.30
N GLU A 46 -2.60 8.62 4.18
CA GLU A 46 -2.83 7.43 4.98
C GLU A 46 -2.57 7.75 6.45
N GLU A 47 -3.52 7.39 7.30
CA GLU A 47 -3.43 7.51 8.75
C GLU A 47 -3.18 6.12 9.35
N LEU A 48 -2.09 5.93 10.10
CA LEU A 48 -1.81 4.66 10.77
C LEU A 48 -2.82 4.45 11.91
N THR A 49 -3.78 3.54 11.75
CA THR A 49 -4.84 3.30 12.74
C THR A 49 -4.57 2.11 13.65
N LYS A 50 -3.81 1.12 13.17
CA LYS A 50 -3.41 -0.06 13.98
C LYS A 50 -1.98 -0.46 13.66
N CYS A 51 -1.25 -0.88 14.68
CA CYS A 51 0.09 -1.46 14.56
C CYS A 51 0.16 -2.66 15.49
N ASP A 52 0.34 -3.85 14.91
CA ASP A 52 0.50 -5.11 15.59
C ASP A 52 1.92 -5.63 15.31
N ALA A 53 2.86 -5.16 16.14
CA ALA A 53 4.26 -5.49 15.98
C ALA A 53 4.56 -7.00 16.11
N PRO A 54 3.95 -7.76 17.05
CA PRO A 54 4.11 -9.21 17.10
C PRO A 54 3.74 -9.93 15.80
N ASN A 55 2.71 -9.46 15.10
CA ASN A 55 2.25 -10.04 13.84
C ASN A 55 2.76 -9.30 12.59
N TYR A 56 3.71 -8.37 12.75
CA TYR A 56 4.27 -7.54 11.66
C TYR A 56 3.19 -6.90 10.78
N SER A 57 2.10 -6.45 11.38
CA SER A 57 0.92 -5.95 10.67
C SER A 57 0.63 -4.49 10.99
N MET A 58 0.24 -3.74 9.97
CA MET A 58 -0.15 -2.33 10.09
C MET A 58 -1.40 -2.07 9.27
N THR A 59 -2.38 -1.39 9.87
CA THR A 59 -3.60 -0.94 9.18
C THR A 59 -3.58 0.57 9.06
N PHE A 60 -3.89 1.06 7.86
CA PHE A 60 -3.97 2.47 7.52
C PHE A 60 -5.37 2.83 7.05
N ARG A 61 -5.93 3.91 7.58
CA ARG A 61 -7.09 4.56 6.98
C ARG A 61 -6.61 5.38 5.79
N VAL A 62 -7.14 5.10 4.61
CA VAL A 62 -6.78 5.78 3.37
C VAL A 62 -7.79 6.89 3.10
N ARG A 63 -7.30 8.10 2.82
CA ARG A 63 -8.11 9.25 2.42
C ARG A 63 -7.75 9.61 0.98
N ARG A 64 -8.70 9.37 0.09
CA ARG A 64 -8.57 9.58 -1.35
C ARG A 64 -9.46 10.74 -1.81
N PRO A 65 -8.89 11.92 -2.14
CA PRO A 65 -9.70 13.07 -2.58
C PRO A 65 -10.53 12.81 -3.86
N ASP A 66 -10.09 11.88 -4.70
CA ASP A 66 -10.81 11.43 -5.89
C ASP A 66 -11.96 10.45 -5.60
N TYR A 67 -12.09 10.00 -4.35
CA TYR A 67 -13.20 9.20 -3.83
C TYR A 67 -13.62 9.76 -2.45
N PRO A 68 -14.18 10.98 -2.38
CA PRO A 68 -14.36 11.71 -1.13
C PRO A 68 -15.33 11.02 -0.15
N ASP A 69 -16.29 10.26 -0.68
CA ASP A 69 -17.27 9.53 0.11
C ASP A 69 -16.76 8.13 0.54
N MET A 70 -15.60 7.71 0.05
CA MET A 70 -15.05 6.40 0.36
C MET A 70 -14.38 6.40 1.74
N VAL A 71 -14.82 5.48 2.59
CA VAL A 71 -14.09 5.10 3.80
C VAL A 71 -13.32 3.83 3.47
N ALA A 72 -12.00 3.89 3.41
CA ALA A 72 -11.16 2.73 3.09
C ALA A 72 -10.05 2.52 4.12
N PHE A 73 -9.72 1.26 4.33
CA PHE A 73 -8.62 0.79 5.15
C PHE A 73 -7.77 -0.19 4.33
N GLY A 74 -6.46 -0.02 4.38
CA GLY A 74 -5.50 -0.97 3.85
C GLY A 74 -4.69 -1.59 4.99
N THR A 75 -4.55 -2.91 5.02
CA THR A 75 -3.68 -3.61 5.97
C THR A 75 -2.55 -4.27 5.22
N THR A 76 -1.33 -4.05 5.68
CA THR A 76 -0.13 -4.75 5.20
C THR A 76 0.39 -5.64 6.32
N ALA A 77 0.73 -6.89 6.02
CA ALA A 77 1.34 -7.81 6.96
C ALA A 77 2.54 -8.54 6.33
N LEU A 78 3.46 -8.99 7.18
CA LEU A 78 4.56 -9.86 6.77
C LEU A 78 4.38 -11.23 7.41
N THR A 79 4.19 -12.25 6.58
CA THR A 79 4.02 -13.64 7.03
C THR A 79 5.29 -14.43 6.74
N SER A 80 5.92 -15.01 7.77
CA SER A 80 7.05 -15.91 7.56
C SER A 80 6.57 -17.21 6.91
N LEU A 81 7.22 -17.62 5.82
CA LEU A 81 7.01 -18.91 5.14
C LEU A 81 8.17 -19.89 5.42
N GLY A 82 9.10 -19.51 6.29
CA GLY A 82 10.31 -20.25 6.59
C GLY A 82 11.53 -19.33 6.81
N PRO A 83 12.72 -19.91 7.08
CA PRO A 83 13.90 -19.16 7.52
C PRO A 83 14.38 -18.04 6.58
N ASN A 84 14.09 -18.15 5.28
CA ASN A 84 14.53 -17.20 4.26
C ASN A 84 13.40 -16.77 3.31
N LYS A 85 12.15 -16.96 3.71
CA LYS A 85 11.00 -16.67 2.84
C LYS A 85 9.94 -15.92 3.63
N THR A 86 9.54 -14.77 3.11
CA THR A 86 8.53 -13.91 3.73
C THR A 86 7.52 -13.54 2.66
N ARG A 87 6.24 -13.66 2.99
CA ARG A 87 5.14 -13.17 2.18
C ARG A 87 4.81 -11.75 2.61
N PHE A 88 4.56 -10.89 1.64
CA PHE A 88 3.96 -9.59 1.89
C PHE A 88 2.48 -9.72 1.55
N ASP A 89 1.63 -9.65 2.57
CA ASP A 89 0.19 -9.71 2.44
C ASP A 89 -0.38 -8.28 2.45
N TRP A 90 -1.29 -7.99 1.51
CA TRP A 90 -2.05 -6.74 1.54
C TRP A 90 -3.54 -7.03 1.36
N THR A 91 -4.35 -6.45 2.26
CA THR A 91 -5.81 -6.51 2.22
C THR A 91 -6.41 -5.11 2.26
N ALA A 92 -7.57 -4.93 1.64
CA ALA A 92 -8.33 -3.70 1.69
C ALA A 92 -9.78 -3.97 2.07
N GLU A 93 -10.30 -3.10 2.92
CA GLU A 93 -11.71 -3.04 3.30
C GLU A 93 -12.21 -1.62 3.11
N GLY A 94 -13.46 -1.44 2.71
CA GLY A 94 -14.00 -0.11 2.56
C GLY A 94 -15.49 -0.06 2.29
N SER A 95 -16.01 1.17 2.26
CA SER A 95 -17.39 1.45 1.86
C SER A 95 -17.66 0.98 0.43
N PRO A 96 -18.90 0.60 0.10
CA PRO A 96 -19.28 0.22 -1.25
C PRO A 96 -18.92 1.30 -2.28
N LEU A 97 -18.44 0.85 -3.44
CA LEU A 97 -18.25 1.66 -4.64
C LEU A 97 -19.07 1.06 -5.77
N SER A 98 -19.41 1.87 -6.79
CA SER A 98 -19.96 1.33 -8.02
C SER A 98 -18.96 0.37 -8.69
N GLU A 99 -19.46 -0.60 -9.45
CA GLU A 99 -18.60 -1.61 -10.10
C GLU A 99 -17.52 -0.98 -10.99
N ASP A 100 -17.87 0.05 -11.75
CA ASP A 100 -16.93 0.78 -12.61
C ASP A 100 -15.80 1.43 -11.81
N LEU A 101 -16.14 2.10 -10.71
CA LEU A 101 -15.17 2.75 -9.83
C LEU A 101 -14.29 1.73 -9.11
N HIS A 102 -14.88 0.61 -8.72
CA HIS A 102 -14.18 -0.50 -8.10
C HIS A 102 -13.17 -1.15 -9.06
N ALA A 103 -13.52 -1.36 -10.33
CA ALA A 103 -12.62 -1.92 -11.34
C ALA A 103 -11.40 -1.02 -11.58
N VAL A 104 -11.61 0.29 -11.71
CA VAL A 104 -10.52 1.27 -11.88
C VAL A 104 -9.61 1.29 -10.65
N LEU A 105 -10.20 1.34 -9.45
CA LEU A 105 -9.46 1.36 -8.19
C LEU A 105 -8.63 0.08 -8.01
N LYS A 106 -9.20 -1.08 -8.33
CA LYS A 106 -8.51 -2.38 -8.24
C LYS A 106 -7.28 -2.43 -9.16
N ALA A 107 -7.40 -1.97 -10.40
CA ALA A 107 -6.28 -1.94 -11.34
C ALA A 107 -5.14 -1.02 -10.87
N ASP A 108 -5.48 0.19 -10.39
CA ASP A 108 -4.52 1.14 -9.81
C ASP A 108 -3.79 0.54 -8.58
N LEU A 109 -4.54 -0.07 -7.65
CA LEU A 109 -3.97 -0.69 -6.46
C LEU A 109 -3.04 -1.86 -6.81
N GLN A 110 -3.47 -2.75 -7.70
CA GLN A 110 -2.69 -3.92 -8.10
C GLN A 110 -1.32 -3.51 -8.66
N GLU A 111 -1.28 -2.59 -9.62
CA GLU A 111 -0.04 -2.11 -10.22
C GLU A 111 0.90 -1.45 -9.18
N ARG A 112 0.32 -0.68 -8.25
CA ARG A 112 1.09 -0.04 -7.17
C ARG A 112 1.70 -1.04 -6.19
N PHE A 113 0.96 -2.07 -5.79
CA PHE A 113 1.47 -3.07 -4.85
C PHE A 113 2.48 -4.00 -5.50
N ASP A 114 2.29 -4.39 -6.77
CA ASP A 114 3.28 -5.14 -7.51
C ASP A 114 4.61 -4.36 -7.60
N GLY A 115 4.54 -3.06 -7.91
CA GLY A 115 5.70 -2.18 -7.90
C GLY A 115 6.38 -2.05 -6.53
N LEU A 116 5.60 -1.94 -5.46
CA LEU A 116 6.11 -1.86 -4.09
C LEU A 116 6.83 -3.15 -3.69
N ILE A 117 6.26 -4.32 -3.98
CA ILE A 117 6.85 -5.62 -3.66
C ILE A 117 8.20 -5.77 -4.36
N VAL A 118 8.28 -5.41 -5.65
CA VAL A 118 9.53 -5.42 -6.41
C VAL A 118 10.56 -4.45 -5.81
N ALA A 119 10.15 -3.24 -5.44
CA ALA A 119 11.04 -2.26 -4.83
C ALA A 119 11.57 -2.73 -3.47
N MET A 120 10.72 -3.31 -2.63
CA MET A 120 11.11 -3.89 -1.34
C MET A 120 12.09 -5.05 -1.52
N ALA A 121 11.80 -5.97 -2.44
CA ALA A 121 12.68 -7.09 -2.75
C ALA A 121 14.08 -6.59 -3.19
N ASN A 122 14.15 -5.61 -4.07
CA ASN A 122 15.41 -5.04 -4.55
C ASN A 122 16.23 -4.36 -3.44
N GLN A 123 15.57 -3.65 -2.51
CA GLN A 123 16.23 -3.02 -1.36
C GLN A 123 16.78 -4.04 -0.35
N LEU A 124 16.11 -5.18 -0.20
CA LEU A 124 16.51 -6.24 0.74
C LEU A 124 17.62 -7.14 0.16
N VAL A 125 17.57 -7.45 -1.15
CA VAL A 125 18.63 -8.20 -1.84
C VAL A 125 19.98 -7.48 -1.75
N TRP A 126 19.99 -6.14 -1.73
CA TRP A 126 21.21 -5.34 -1.58
C TRP A 126 21.87 -5.45 -0.19
N LYS A 127 21.19 -5.96 0.85
CA LYS A 127 21.67 -5.97 2.25
C LYS A 127 22.05 -7.33 2.85
N ARG A 128 22.22 -8.38 2.03
CA ARG A 128 22.43 -9.82 2.37
C ARG A 128 21.13 -10.60 2.60
N CYS A 129 21.12 -11.82 2.06
CA CYS A 129 20.10 -12.87 2.07
C CYS A 129 18.96 -12.74 1.04
N SER A 130 18.86 -13.77 0.20
CA SER A 130 17.83 -13.99 -0.81
C SER A 130 16.47 -14.25 -0.16
N THR A 131 15.74 -13.19 0.21
CA THR A 131 14.33 -13.29 0.59
C THR A 131 13.46 -13.28 -0.66
N LEU A 132 12.82 -14.41 -0.97
CA LEU A 132 11.77 -14.48 -1.98
C LEU A 132 10.48 -13.89 -1.39
N PHE A 133 9.92 -12.88 -2.05
CA PHE A 133 8.58 -12.37 -1.80
C PHE A 133 7.61 -13.01 -2.80
N GLU A 134 6.55 -13.64 -2.29
CA GLU A 134 5.43 -14.08 -3.10
C GLU A 134 4.28 -13.07 -2.91
N PRO A 135 3.75 -12.46 -3.98
CA PRO A 135 2.58 -11.60 -3.88
C PRO A 135 1.35 -12.44 -3.54
N PHE A 136 0.56 -12.01 -2.57
CA PHE A 136 -0.78 -12.53 -2.32
C PHE A 136 -1.73 -11.37 -2.09
N ASN A 137 -2.71 -11.22 -3.00
CA ASN A 137 -3.69 -10.16 -2.95
C ASN A 137 -5.07 -10.78 -2.69
N THR A 138 -5.74 -10.35 -1.63
CA THR A 138 -7.16 -10.65 -1.40
C THR A 138 -7.87 -9.32 -1.26
N PHE A 139 -8.67 -8.97 -2.26
CA PHE A 139 -9.65 -7.89 -2.16
C PHE A 139 -10.99 -8.54 -1.81
N GLU A 140 -11.29 -8.65 -0.52
CA GLU A 140 -12.61 -9.09 -0.06
C GLU A 140 -13.45 -7.85 0.26
N GLY A 141 -14.09 -7.30 -0.77
CA GLY A 141 -15.26 -6.46 -0.58
C GLY A 141 -16.46 -7.38 -0.39
N SER A 142 -16.87 -7.63 0.85
CA SER A 142 -18.11 -8.36 1.11
C SER A 142 -19.29 -7.52 0.62
N LEU A 143 -19.95 -7.98 -0.44
CA LEU A 143 -21.31 -7.57 -0.77
C LEU A 143 -22.24 -8.21 0.27
N SER A 144 -22.75 -7.37 1.17
CA SER A 144 -23.98 -7.66 1.92
C SER A 144 -24.89 -6.46 1.84
#